data_AF-A0A524F374-F1
#
_entry.id   AF-A0A524F374-F1
#
_cell.length_a   1.000
_cell.length_b   1.000
_cell.length_c   1.000
_cell.angle_alpha   90.00
_cell.angle_beta   90.00
_cell.angle_gamma   90.00
#
_symmetry.space_group_name_H-M   'P 1'
#
loop_
_entity.id
_entity.type
_entity.pdbx_description
1 polymer ?
#
loop_
_entity_poly.entity_id
_entity_poly.type
_entity_poly.pdbx_seq_one_letter_code
_entity_poly.pdbx_strand_id
1 'polypeptide(L)'
;MLYAFKSKFPNEEELIKEIGLKLLDHFEFSLGDAYRKVIEKLRKISDPQAYLKLFKEFYNSFDFFQDDIDISILELHKNKVLYRIKNSEYLDHSKDFIYFFYVMCGMTEGIYLRNLDMKVICSVEDIHISRNKKESFIDLSLEIQS
;
A
#
# COMPACT_ATOMS: atom_id res chain seq x y z
N MET A 1 3.48 -15.31 -9.99
CA MET A 1 4.68 -14.49 -10.25
C MET A 1 5.43 -14.14 -8.96
N LEU A 2 4.78 -13.51 -7.98
CA LEU A 2 5.41 -13.06 -6.73
C LEU A 2 6.11 -14.18 -5.92
N TYR A 3 5.49 -15.36 -5.83
CA TYR A 3 6.12 -16.56 -5.25
C TYR A 3 7.48 -16.88 -5.89
N ALA A 4 7.56 -16.80 -7.22
CA ALA A 4 8.79 -17.09 -7.95
C ALA A 4 9.87 -16.03 -7.72
N PHE A 5 9.48 -14.76 -7.53
CA PHE A 5 10.43 -13.71 -7.15
C PHE A 5 10.98 -13.94 -5.76
N LYS A 6 10.13 -14.24 -4.78
CA LYS A 6 10.60 -14.56 -3.42
C LYS A 6 11.55 -15.76 -3.39
N SER A 7 11.26 -16.79 -4.19
CA SER A 7 12.12 -17.96 -4.33
C SER A 7 13.50 -17.64 -4.94
N LYS A 8 13.57 -16.72 -5.90
CA LYS A 8 14.81 -16.40 -6.62
C LYS A 8 15.62 -15.26 -6.02
N PHE A 9 14.95 -14.31 -5.37
CA PHE A 9 15.51 -13.09 -4.82
C PHE A 9 15.04 -12.93 -3.37
N PRO A 10 15.47 -13.81 -2.45
CA PRO A 10 15.09 -13.72 -1.06
C PRO A 10 15.77 -12.52 -0.39
N ASN A 11 15.01 -11.79 0.43
CA ASN A 11 15.46 -10.59 1.15
C ASN A 11 15.77 -9.36 0.27
N GLU A 12 15.14 -9.29 -0.92
CA GLU A 12 15.29 -8.18 -1.86
C GLU A 12 14.04 -7.27 -1.84
N GLU A 13 13.48 -7.04 -0.65
CA GLU A 13 12.22 -6.31 -0.46
C GLU A 13 12.21 -4.93 -1.11
N GLU A 14 13.29 -4.16 -0.97
CA GLU A 14 13.44 -2.83 -1.57
C GLU A 14 13.51 -2.89 -3.10
N LEU A 15 14.18 -3.91 -3.67
CA LEU A 15 14.18 -4.11 -5.12
C LEU A 15 12.76 -4.41 -5.63
N ILE A 16 12.01 -5.24 -4.90
CA ILE A 16 10.61 -5.56 -5.23
C ILE A 16 9.72 -4.31 -5.12
N LYS A 17 9.98 -3.46 -4.13
CA LYS A 17 9.31 -2.17 -4.00
C LYS A 17 9.61 -1.24 -5.18
N GLU A 18 10.86 -1.16 -5.63
CA GLU A 18 11.22 -0.42 -6.84
C GLU A 18 10.47 -0.91 -8.09
N ILE A 19 10.22 -2.22 -8.21
CA ILE A 19 9.40 -2.77 -9.29
C ILE A 19 8.00 -2.15 -9.24
N GLY A 20 7.38 -2.08 -8.05
CA GLY A 20 6.08 -1.44 -7.85
C GLY A 20 6.04 0.02 -8.31
N LEU A 21 7.10 0.78 -8.00
CA LEU A 21 7.24 2.16 -8.46
C LEU A 21 7.33 2.26 -9.99
N LYS A 22 8.15 1.42 -10.62
CA LYS A 22 8.37 1.40 -12.08
C LYS A 22 7.16 0.86 -12.86
N LEU A 23 6.32 0.02 -12.26
CA LEU A 23 5.09 -0.45 -12.92
C LEU A 23 4.21 0.71 -13.38
N LEU A 24 4.19 1.80 -12.62
CA LEU A 24 3.40 2.98 -12.97
C LEU A 24 3.91 3.68 -14.24
N ASP A 25 5.15 3.47 -14.69
CA ASP A 25 5.66 4.00 -15.97
C ASP A 25 4.98 3.37 -17.18
N HIS A 26 4.44 2.17 -17.00
CA HIS A 26 3.85 1.37 -18.08
C HIS A 26 2.35 1.14 -17.90
N PHE A 27 1.87 1.22 -16.67
CA PHE A 27 0.46 1.08 -16.33
C PHE A 27 -0.05 2.41 -15.81
N GLU A 28 -0.82 3.11 -16.63
CA GLU A 28 -1.76 4.09 -16.12
C GLU A 28 -2.84 3.33 -15.36
N PHE A 29 -2.66 3.19 -14.06
CA PHE A 29 -3.79 2.85 -13.20
C PHE A 29 -4.77 4.01 -13.35
N SER A 30 -5.83 3.78 -14.13
CA SER A 30 -6.92 4.72 -14.27
C SER A 30 -7.63 4.76 -12.93
N LEU A 31 -7.12 5.60 -12.06
CA LEU A 31 -7.74 5.93 -10.81
C LEU A 31 -9.11 6.53 -11.18
N GLY A 32 -10.16 5.72 -11.09
CA GLY A 32 -11.47 6.04 -11.67
C GLY A 32 -11.99 7.41 -11.22
N ASP A 33 -13.04 7.93 -11.87
CA ASP A 33 -13.52 9.30 -11.61
C ASP A 33 -13.81 9.62 -10.14
N ALA A 34 -14.17 8.61 -9.34
CA ALA A 34 -14.33 8.72 -7.90
C ALA A 34 -13.02 9.18 -7.20
N TYR A 35 -11.90 8.59 -7.57
CA TYR A 35 -10.58 8.90 -7.04
C TYR A 35 -10.11 10.29 -7.45
N ARG A 36 -10.29 10.68 -8.72
CA ARG A 36 -9.94 12.03 -9.20
C ARG A 36 -10.64 13.10 -8.36
N LYS A 37 -11.93 12.92 -8.09
CA LYS A 37 -12.71 13.82 -7.23
C LYS A 37 -12.17 13.89 -5.81
N VAL A 38 -11.71 12.78 -5.24
CA VAL A 38 -11.12 12.77 -3.89
C VAL A 38 -9.79 13.50 -3.89
N ILE A 39 -8.90 13.25 -4.85
CA ILE A 39 -7.63 13.99 -4.98
C ILE A 39 -7.86 15.48 -5.18
N GLU A 40 -8.76 15.87 -6.08
CA GLU A 40 -9.06 17.29 -6.33
C GLU A 40 -9.60 17.99 -5.08
N LYS A 41 -10.40 17.30 -4.27
CA LYS A 41 -10.86 17.82 -2.97
C LYS A 41 -9.70 17.98 -2.00
N LEU A 42 -8.82 16.98 -1.91
CA LEU A 42 -7.67 17.01 -1.00
C LEU A 42 -6.68 18.11 -1.37
N ARG A 43 -6.41 18.34 -2.66
CA ARG A 43 -5.55 19.44 -3.13
C ARG A 43 -6.02 20.83 -2.66
N LYS A 44 -7.32 20.98 -2.34
CA LYS A 44 -7.89 22.23 -1.82
C LYS A 44 -7.78 22.37 -0.30
N ILE A 45 -7.36 21.32 0.39
CA ILE A 45 -7.25 21.23 1.84
C ILE A 45 -5.78 21.05 2.21
N SER A 46 -5.20 22.00 2.97
CA SER A 46 -3.85 21.84 3.53
C SER A 46 -3.86 21.02 4.81
N ASP A 47 -4.39 19.79 4.76
CA ASP A 47 -4.36 18.84 5.87
C ASP A 47 -3.52 17.60 5.50
N PRO A 48 -2.26 17.52 5.97
CA PRO A 48 -1.40 16.35 5.78
C PRO A 48 -2.06 15.03 6.19
N GLN A 49 -2.90 15.03 7.23
CA GLN A 49 -3.55 13.81 7.69
C GLN A 49 -4.63 13.32 6.73
N ALA A 50 -5.24 14.23 5.97
CA ALA A 50 -6.22 13.87 4.95
C ALA A 50 -5.54 13.15 3.77
N TYR A 51 -4.32 13.55 3.40
CA TYR A 51 -3.49 12.82 2.43
C TYR A 51 -3.07 11.46 2.95
N LEU A 52 -2.72 11.34 4.23
CA LEU A 52 -2.40 10.05 4.82
C LEU A 52 -3.61 9.11 4.76
N LYS A 53 -4.80 9.51 5.19
CA LYS A 53 -5.98 8.62 5.19
C LYS A 53 -6.39 8.06 3.83
N LEU A 54 -5.96 8.71 2.76
CA LEU A 54 -6.31 8.41 1.38
C LEU A 54 -5.90 7.00 0.90
N PHE A 55 -4.82 6.43 1.45
CA PHE A 55 -4.38 5.06 1.15
C PHE A 55 -5.52 4.02 1.27
N LYS A 56 -6.38 4.17 2.29
CA LYS A 56 -7.51 3.25 2.51
C LYS A 56 -8.51 3.26 1.36
N GLU A 57 -8.75 4.43 0.78
CA GLU A 57 -9.65 4.59 -0.38
C GLU A 57 -9.03 3.99 -1.65
N PHE A 58 -7.71 4.05 -1.73
CA PHE A 58 -6.94 3.64 -2.90
C PHE A 58 -6.76 2.14 -2.97
N TYR A 59 -6.42 1.52 -1.85
CA TYR A 59 -6.16 0.09 -1.79
C TYR A 59 -7.35 -0.71 -2.36
N ASN A 60 -8.58 -0.36 -1.99
CA ASN A 60 -9.80 -0.98 -2.53
C ASN A 60 -10.00 -0.76 -4.04
N SER A 61 -9.35 0.25 -4.62
CA SER A 61 -9.37 0.53 -6.07
C SER A 61 -8.27 -0.22 -6.83
N PHE A 62 -7.19 -0.63 -6.17
CA PHE A 62 -6.08 -1.38 -6.76
C PHE A 62 -6.30 -2.88 -6.73
N ASP A 63 -6.95 -3.36 -5.67
CA ASP A 63 -7.15 -4.79 -5.46
C ASP A 63 -8.46 -5.25 -6.12
N PHE A 64 -8.48 -5.28 -7.46
CA PHE A 64 -9.54 -5.92 -8.27
C PHE A 64 -9.77 -7.41 -7.90
N PHE A 65 -8.95 -7.99 -7.02
CA PHE A 65 -8.90 -9.41 -6.73
C PHE A 65 -9.20 -9.77 -5.27
N GLN A 66 -9.37 -8.82 -4.33
CA GLN A 66 -9.59 -9.12 -2.91
C GLN A 66 -10.67 -8.24 -2.28
N ASP A 67 -11.93 -8.62 -2.49
CA ASP A 67 -13.13 -7.88 -2.07
C ASP A 67 -13.30 -7.72 -0.54
N ASP A 68 -12.64 -8.57 0.26
CA ASP A 68 -12.88 -8.69 1.72
C ASP A 68 -11.76 -8.16 2.62
N ILE A 69 -10.87 -7.31 2.09
CA ILE A 69 -9.76 -6.76 2.87
C ILE A 69 -10.26 -5.73 3.89
N ASP A 70 -9.78 -5.88 5.13
CA ASP A 70 -10.04 -4.91 6.20
C ASP A 70 -8.78 -4.06 6.44
N ILE A 71 -8.91 -2.75 6.24
CA ILE A 71 -7.86 -1.76 6.49
C ILE A 71 -8.28 -0.86 7.64
N SER A 72 -7.48 -0.88 8.70
CA SER A 72 -7.66 -0.06 9.89
C SER A 72 -6.46 0.86 10.10
N ILE A 73 -6.68 2.02 10.71
CA ILE A 73 -5.59 2.91 11.15
C ILE A 73 -5.31 2.58 12.61
N LEU A 74 -4.09 2.15 12.91
CA LEU A 74 -3.62 1.91 14.27
C LEU A 74 -3.14 3.21 14.91
N GLU A 75 -2.36 4.00 14.16
CA GLU A 75 -1.75 5.24 14.62
C GLU A 75 -1.84 6.31 13.53
N LEU A 76 -2.08 7.55 13.92
CA LEU A 76 -2.09 8.70 13.02
C LEU A 76 -1.41 9.90 13.70
N HIS A 77 -0.29 10.29 13.12
CA HIS A 77 0.48 11.46 13.50
C HIS A 77 0.37 12.55 12.42
N LYS A 78 1.14 13.62 12.56
CA LYS A 78 1.12 14.76 11.63
C LYS A 78 1.60 14.37 10.23
N ASN A 79 2.67 13.57 10.16
CA ASN A 79 3.35 13.19 8.92
C ASN A 79 3.40 11.68 8.69
N LYS A 80 2.94 10.86 9.64
CA LYS A 80 3.00 9.41 9.57
C LYS A 80 1.68 8.78 9.97
N VAL A 81 1.35 7.66 9.35
CA VAL A 81 0.20 6.82 9.68
C VAL A 81 0.63 5.36 9.64
N LEU A 82 0.08 4.56 10.55
CA LEU A 82 0.26 3.12 10.59
C LEU A 82 -1.09 2.45 10.29
N TYR A 83 -1.12 1.65 9.23
CA TYR A 83 -2.27 0.83 8.88
C TYR A 83 -2.06 -0.60 9.30
N ARG A 84 -3.16 -1.28 9.62
CA ARG A 84 -3.23 -2.73 9.69
C ARG A 84 -4.16 -3.25 8.62
N ILE A 85 -3.66 -4.14 7.79
CA ILE A 85 -4.40 -4.84 6.73
C ILE A 85 -4.64 -6.28 7.18
N LYS A 86 -5.90 -6.72 7.12
CA LYS A 86 -6.34 -8.07 7.46
C LYS A 86 -7.12 -8.70 6.31
N ASN A 87 -7.37 -10.01 6.43
CA ASN A 87 -8.17 -10.82 5.51
C ASN A 87 -7.62 -10.93 4.08
N SER A 88 -6.43 -10.41 3.78
CA SER A 88 -5.77 -10.64 2.51
C SER A 88 -5.50 -12.14 2.28
N GLU A 89 -5.76 -12.63 1.08
CA GLU A 89 -5.44 -14.01 0.70
C GLU A 89 -3.92 -14.25 0.65
N TYR A 90 -3.12 -13.19 0.51
CA TYR A 90 -1.67 -13.27 0.52
C TYR A 90 -1.07 -13.51 1.91
N LEU A 91 -1.90 -13.49 2.95
CA LEU A 91 -1.54 -13.85 4.32
C LEU A 91 -2.00 -15.27 4.69
N ASP A 92 -2.56 -16.02 3.74
CA ASP A 92 -3.11 -17.34 4.04
C ASP A 92 -1.99 -18.38 4.25
N HIS A 93 -1.79 -18.72 5.53
CA HIS A 93 -0.94 -19.80 6.04
C HIS A 93 0.55 -19.79 5.67
N SER A 94 1.03 -18.84 4.86
CA SER A 94 2.43 -18.79 4.40
C SER A 94 2.87 -17.36 4.09
N LYS A 95 4.20 -17.12 4.17
CA LYS A 95 4.79 -15.85 3.75
C LYS A 95 5.02 -15.78 2.23
N ASP A 96 4.48 -16.69 1.44
CA ASP A 96 4.90 -16.93 0.06
C ASP A 96 4.59 -15.77 -0.89
N PHE A 97 3.60 -14.97 -0.53
CA PHE A 97 3.15 -13.83 -1.33
C PHE A 97 3.38 -12.47 -0.66
N ILE A 98 4.19 -12.40 0.41
CA ILE A 98 4.45 -11.13 1.11
C ILE A 98 5.04 -10.04 0.20
N TYR A 99 5.71 -10.43 -0.88
CA TYR A 99 6.27 -9.53 -1.91
C TYR A 99 5.19 -8.69 -2.61
N PHE A 100 3.93 -9.11 -2.56
CA PHE A 100 2.80 -8.28 -2.97
C PHE A 100 2.78 -6.93 -2.24
N PHE A 101 2.97 -6.94 -0.92
CA PHE A 101 2.85 -5.73 -0.11
C PHE A 101 3.99 -4.75 -0.36
N TYR A 102 5.19 -5.24 -0.70
CA TYR A 102 6.30 -4.38 -1.10
C TYR A 102 6.06 -3.72 -2.46
N VAL A 103 5.51 -4.46 -3.43
CA VAL A 103 5.04 -3.87 -4.70
C VAL A 103 3.99 -2.79 -4.45
N MET A 104 3.03 -3.06 -3.56
CA MET A 104 2.00 -2.08 -3.16
C MET A 104 2.60 -0.83 -2.50
N CYS A 105 3.62 -0.97 -1.66
CA CYS A 105 4.34 0.17 -1.10
C CYS A 105 4.92 1.05 -2.20
N GLY A 106 5.65 0.46 -3.16
CA GLY A 106 6.28 1.20 -4.26
C GLY A 106 5.26 1.88 -5.19
N MET A 107 4.15 1.20 -5.48
CA MET A 107 3.03 1.80 -6.21
C MET A 107 2.46 3.00 -5.45
N THR A 108 2.21 2.85 -4.15
CA THR A 108 1.66 3.91 -3.29
C THR A 108 2.56 5.15 -3.33
N GLU A 109 3.87 4.99 -3.18
CA GLU A 109 4.82 6.10 -3.27
C GLU A 109 4.74 6.82 -4.62
N GLY A 110 4.74 6.07 -5.71
CA GLY A 110 4.67 6.65 -7.05
C GLY A 110 3.33 7.34 -7.34
N ILE A 111 2.23 6.82 -6.82
CA ILE A 111 0.91 7.42 -6.94
C ILE A 111 0.85 8.78 -6.24
N TYR A 112 1.34 8.86 -4.99
CA TYR A 112 1.40 10.10 -4.24
C TYR A 112 2.30 11.12 -4.93
N LEU A 113 3.47 10.68 -5.41
CA LEU A 113 4.37 11.58 -6.14
C LEU A 113 3.72 12.14 -7.41
N ARG A 114 3.15 11.29 -8.26
CA ARG A 114 2.62 11.72 -9.57
C ARG A 114 1.32 12.51 -9.47
N ASN A 115 0.45 12.13 -8.54
CA ASN A 115 -0.90 12.69 -8.45
C ASN A 115 -1.05 13.77 -7.39
N LEU A 116 -0.17 13.83 -6.39
CA LEU A 116 -0.26 14.79 -5.29
C LEU A 116 0.98 15.67 -5.18
N ASP A 117 2.00 15.45 -6.02
CA ASP A 117 3.32 16.09 -5.90
C ASP A 117 3.91 15.93 -4.48
N MET A 118 3.65 14.77 -3.88
CA MET A 118 3.98 14.49 -2.49
C MET A 118 4.92 13.29 -2.42
N LYS A 119 6.10 13.53 -1.87
CA LYS A 119 7.05 12.45 -1.54
C LYS A 119 6.62 11.80 -0.24
N VAL A 120 6.38 10.50 -0.32
CA VAL A 120 6.06 9.66 0.84
C VAL A 120 6.98 8.44 0.84
N ILE A 121 7.21 7.87 2.01
CA ILE A 121 7.83 6.56 2.18
C ILE A 121 6.73 5.62 2.68
N CYS A 122 6.53 4.51 1.98
CA CYS A 122 5.65 3.43 2.39
C CYS A 122 6.47 2.19 2.75
N SER A 123 6.26 1.65 3.94
CA SER A 123 7.08 0.57 4.49
C SER A 123 6.23 -0.54 5.07
N VAL A 124 6.67 -1.79 4.90
CA VAL A 124 6.15 -2.92 5.66
C VAL A 124 6.82 -2.93 7.03
N GLU A 125 6.02 -2.77 8.09
CA GLU A 125 6.52 -2.64 9.47
C GLU A 125 6.47 -3.98 10.22
N ASP A 126 5.37 -4.73 10.08
CA ASP A 126 5.20 -6.04 10.70
C ASP A 126 4.40 -6.99 9.82
N ILE A 127 4.76 -8.27 9.85
CA ILE A 127 4.06 -9.36 9.15
C ILE A 127 3.77 -10.46 10.15
N HIS A 128 2.49 -10.59 10.49
CA HIS A 128 2.00 -11.62 11.38
C HIS A 128 1.17 -12.64 10.62
N ILE A 129 1.62 -13.89 10.61
CA ILE A 129 0.89 -15.02 10.01
C ILE A 129 0.52 -16.01 11.11
N SER A 130 -0.78 -16.20 11.28
CA SER A 130 -1.37 -17.16 12.20
C SER A 130 -1.94 -18.36 11.42
N ARG A 131 -2.24 -19.44 12.16
CA ARG A 131 -3.04 -20.55 11.63
C ARG A 131 -4.48 -20.12 11.34
N ASN A 132 -4.97 -19.07 11.99
CA ASN A 132 -6.27 -18.48 11.72
C ASN A 132 -6.08 -17.26 10.80
N LYS A 133 -6.62 -17.30 9.58
CA LYS A 133 -6.53 -16.19 8.61
C LYS A 133 -6.99 -14.86 9.21
N LYS A 134 -8.02 -14.88 10.06
CA LYS A 134 -8.57 -13.66 10.70
C LYS A 134 -7.62 -13.00 11.70
N GLU A 135 -6.65 -13.75 12.20
CA GLU A 135 -5.60 -13.24 13.09
C GLU A 135 -4.36 -12.77 12.33
N SER A 136 -4.23 -13.17 11.06
CA SER A 136 -3.10 -12.76 10.24
C SER A 136 -3.27 -11.32 9.78
N PHE A 137 -2.18 -10.56 9.81
CA PHE A 137 -2.17 -9.17 9.42
C PHE A 137 -0.82 -8.74 8.87
N ILE A 138 -0.84 -7.62 8.16
CA ILE A 138 0.35 -6.85 7.84
C ILE A 138 0.15 -5.41 8.28
N ASP A 139 1.16 -4.86 8.92
CA ASP A 139 1.20 -3.45 9.27
C ASP A 139 2.05 -2.70 8.26
N LEU A 140 1.48 -1.64 7.69
CA LEU A 140 2.15 -0.76 6.75
C LEU A 140 2.21 0.65 7.31
N SER A 141 3.35 1.32 7.18
CA SER A 141 3.41 2.76 7.44
C SER A 141 3.42 3.56 6.14
N LEU A 142 2.92 4.79 6.24
CA LEU A 142 3.06 5.81 5.20
C LEU A 142 3.52 7.10 5.86
N GLU A 143 4.64 7.65 5.40
CA GLU A 143 5.28 8.82 5.99
C GLU A 143 5.59 9.89 4.94
N ILE A 144 5.08 11.10 5.13
CA ILE A 144 5.36 12.27 4.29
C ILE A 144 6.78 12.76 4.55
N GLN A 145 7.57 12.85 3.49
CA GLN A 145 8.92 13.40 3.53
C GLN A 145 8.86 14.93 3.40
N SER A 146 9.55 15.62 4.31
CA SER A 146 9.65 17.09 4.35
C SER A 146 10.84 17.60 3.54
#